data_AF-A0A353EWH9-F1
#
_entry.id   AF-A0A353EWH9-F1
#
_cell.length_a   1.000
_cell.length_b   1.000
_cell.length_c   1.000
_cell.angle_alpha   90.00
_cell.angle_beta   90.00
_cell.angle_gamma   90.00
#
_symmetry.space_group_name_H-M   'P 1'
#
loop_
_entity.id
_entity.type
_entity.pdbx_description
1 polymer ?
#
loop_
_entity_poly.entity_id
_entity_poly.type
_entity_poly.pdbx_seq_one_letter_code
_entity_poly.pdbx_strand_id
1 'polypeptide(L)'
;MTLTRKQFDVLATLATADGPLTQRELEKKTRHSLGTINKALKELAEAGYVANGTATNKGIDALEPYRAKRAVFIAAGFGSRMVPITLNTPKPLVRVHGVRIIDRLLDACLAAGIGEIYIVRGYLAEQFDQLLYKYPMIRFLENPAYNEANNISSAMIARYLLSNAYVFEADLVISNPAIITKYHYTSDFLGIRKDRTDDWCFLVKDGIITEQRVGGTDCWQEVGISYWNEADGHRLSQDIADVYATPGGKERYWDQVPICYKKEHYAVEIRECFDEDIVEIDTFRELKAIDKTYDI
;
A
#
# COMPACT_ATOMS: atom_id res chain seq x y z
N MET A 1 -14.22 -16.43 15.19
CA MET A 1 -15.16 -16.62 14.06
C MET A 1 -14.68 -15.70 12.95
N THR A 2 -14.46 -16.21 11.75
CA THR A 2 -14.04 -15.40 10.59
C THR A 2 -15.20 -14.55 10.14
N LEU A 3 -14.99 -13.24 9.94
CA LEU A 3 -16.01 -12.35 9.41
C LEU A 3 -16.22 -12.65 7.92
N THR A 4 -17.47 -12.60 7.46
CA THR A 4 -17.71 -12.51 6.01
C THR A 4 -17.29 -11.13 5.50
N ARG A 5 -17.00 -10.99 4.20
CA ARG A 5 -16.65 -9.68 3.60
C ARG A 5 -17.63 -8.56 3.96
N LYS A 6 -18.94 -8.84 3.86
CA LYS A 6 -20.00 -7.87 4.19
C LYS A 6 -19.99 -7.46 5.66
N GLN A 7 -19.78 -8.41 6.57
CA GLN A 7 -19.65 -8.13 8.00
C GLN A 7 -18.39 -7.33 8.30
N PHE A 8 -17.27 -7.69 7.66
CA PHE A 8 -16.02 -6.97 7.76
C PHE A 8 -16.17 -5.52 7.30
N ASP A 9 -16.69 -5.27 6.10
CA ASP A 9 -16.80 -3.91 5.54
C ASP A 9 -17.65 -3.01 6.46
N VAL A 10 -18.76 -3.54 6.99
CA VAL A 10 -19.62 -2.81 7.94
C VAL A 10 -18.90 -2.56 9.26
N LEU A 11 -18.30 -3.60 9.86
CA LEU A 11 -17.66 -3.49 11.17
C LEU A 11 -16.41 -2.60 11.11
N ALA A 12 -15.58 -2.73 10.08
CA ALA A 12 -14.41 -1.89 9.86
C ALA A 12 -14.78 -0.42 9.66
N THR A 13 -15.87 -0.14 8.92
CA THR A 13 -16.38 1.23 8.75
C THR A 13 -16.87 1.84 10.06
N LEU A 14 -17.55 1.04 10.90
CA LEU A 14 -17.98 1.46 12.23
C LEU A 14 -16.80 1.68 13.19
N ALA A 15 -15.76 0.84 13.08
CA ALA A 15 -14.58 0.88 13.94
C ALA A 15 -13.67 2.10 13.69
N THR A 16 -13.77 2.72 12.51
CA THR A 16 -12.97 3.90 12.12
C THR A 16 -13.79 5.19 12.05
N ALA A 17 -15.07 5.15 12.41
CA ALA A 17 -15.92 6.32 12.44
C ALA A 17 -15.76 7.11 13.76
N ASP A 18 -15.84 8.44 13.69
CA ASP A 18 -15.80 9.33 14.86
C ASP A 18 -17.08 9.30 15.72
N GLY A 19 -18.04 8.43 15.38
CA GLY A 19 -19.31 8.31 16.08
C GLY A 19 -20.25 7.28 15.44
N PRO A 20 -21.49 7.19 15.95
CA PRO A 20 -22.48 6.26 15.42
C PRO A 20 -22.82 6.55 13.96
N LEU A 21 -22.96 5.50 13.14
CA LEU A 21 -23.41 5.62 11.76
C LEU A 21 -24.81 5.04 11.57
N THR A 22 -25.59 5.70 10.71
CA THR A 22 -26.86 5.20 10.21
C THR A 22 -26.66 4.15 9.11
N GLN A 23 -27.68 3.36 8.83
CA GLN A 23 -27.63 2.35 7.76
C GLN A 23 -27.44 2.97 6.38
N ARG A 24 -27.94 4.19 6.15
CA ARG A 24 -27.76 4.93 4.88
C ARG A 24 -26.33 5.45 4.71
N GLU A 25 -25.70 5.88 5.80
CA GLU A 25 -24.28 6.27 5.75
C GLU A 25 -23.38 5.07 5.50
N LEU A 26 -23.69 3.92 6.11
CA LEU A 26 -22.99 2.67 5.84
C LEU A 26 -23.17 2.22 4.39
N GLU A 27 -24.38 2.25 3.84
CA GLU A 27 -24.63 1.96 2.42
C GLU A 27 -23.77 2.84 1.50
N LYS A 28 -23.69 4.16 1.76
CA LYS A 28 -22.86 5.07 0.98
C LYS A 28 -21.37 4.75 1.12
N LYS A 29 -20.89 4.46 2.33
CA LYS A 29 -19.46 4.23 2.61
C LYS A 29 -18.97 2.87 2.12
N THR A 30 -19.77 1.82 2.26
CA THR A 30 -19.36 0.45 1.87
C THR A 30 -19.83 0.07 0.46
N ARG A 31 -20.68 0.88 -0.17
CA ARG A 31 -21.31 0.60 -1.48
C ARG A 31 -22.15 -0.69 -1.50
N HIS A 32 -22.58 -1.19 -0.33
CA HIS A 32 -23.46 -2.35 -0.21
C HIS A 32 -24.92 -1.90 -0.16
N SER A 33 -25.84 -2.69 -0.71
CA SER A 33 -27.27 -2.39 -0.65
C SER A 33 -27.79 -2.30 0.79
N LEU A 34 -28.78 -1.45 1.04
CA LEU A 34 -29.41 -1.30 2.35
C LEU A 34 -29.87 -2.64 2.97
N GLY A 35 -30.37 -3.57 2.16
CA GLY A 35 -30.74 -4.92 2.61
C GLY A 35 -29.54 -5.73 3.12
N THR A 36 -28.40 -5.60 2.45
CA THR A 36 -27.13 -6.20 2.88
C THR A 36 -26.64 -5.58 4.19
N ILE A 37 -26.68 -4.25 4.30
CA ILE A 37 -26.31 -3.52 5.51
C ILE A 37 -27.16 -3.97 6.71
N ASN A 38 -28.49 -3.99 6.54
CA ASN A 38 -29.41 -4.41 7.61
C ASN A 38 -29.14 -5.83 8.08
N LYS A 39 -28.89 -6.76 7.14
CA LYS A 39 -28.55 -8.14 7.47
C LYS A 39 -27.23 -8.23 8.24
N ALA A 40 -26.17 -7.59 7.74
CA ALA A 40 -24.85 -7.60 8.37
C ALA A 40 -24.90 -6.97 9.78
N LEU A 41 -25.56 -5.82 9.94
CA LEU A 41 -25.74 -5.18 11.24
C LEU A 41 -26.48 -6.06 12.24
N LYS A 42 -27.54 -6.74 11.81
CA LYS A 42 -28.28 -7.67 12.68
C LYS A 42 -27.37 -8.80 13.17
N GLU A 43 -26.65 -9.45 12.26
CA GLU A 43 -25.74 -10.56 12.60
C GLU A 43 -24.59 -10.09 13.50
N LEU A 44 -24.02 -8.91 13.22
CA LEU A 44 -22.96 -8.31 14.04
C LEU A 44 -23.47 -7.93 15.44
N ALA A 45 -24.69 -7.42 15.55
CA ALA A 45 -25.32 -7.10 16.85
C ALA A 45 -25.63 -8.37 17.65
N GLU A 46 -26.16 -9.41 17.02
CA GLU A 46 -26.39 -10.72 17.64
C GLU A 46 -25.07 -11.36 18.15
N ALA A 47 -23.97 -11.16 17.43
CA ALA A 47 -22.64 -11.56 17.86
C ALA A 47 -22.02 -10.66 18.96
N GLY A 48 -22.66 -9.53 19.28
CA GLY A 48 -22.19 -8.54 20.24
C GLY A 48 -21.04 -7.66 19.74
N TYR A 49 -20.80 -7.60 18.42
CA TYR A 49 -19.75 -6.80 17.80
C TYR A 49 -20.19 -5.35 17.51
N VAL A 50 -21.49 -5.09 17.42
CA VAL A 50 -22.05 -3.77 17.17
C VAL A 50 -23.15 -3.47 18.18
N ALA A 51 -23.17 -2.24 18.70
CA ALA A 51 -24.24 -1.72 19.54
C ALA A 51 -24.49 -0.24 19.22
N ASN A 52 -25.76 0.16 19.14
CA ASN A 52 -26.16 1.56 18.92
C ASN A 52 -25.44 2.26 17.75
N GLY A 53 -25.23 1.54 16.64
CA GLY A 53 -24.54 2.08 15.47
C GLY A 53 -23.04 2.29 15.64
N THR A 54 -22.41 1.64 16.62
CA THR A 54 -20.96 1.71 16.88
C THR A 54 -20.37 0.31 17.05
N ALA A 55 -19.08 0.13 16.74
CA ALA A 55 -18.37 -1.11 17.04
C ALA A 55 -18.12 -1.22 18.55
N THR A 56 -18.42 -2.38 19.14
CA THR A 56 -18.07 -2.67 20.55
C THR A 56 -16.59 -3.07 20.65
N ASN A 57 -16.03 -3.09 21.86
CA ASN A 57 -14.66 -3.62 22.07
C ASN A 57 -14.50 -5.03 21.50
N LYS A 58 -15.50 -5.90 21.69
CA LYS A 58 -15.51 -7.25 21.12
C LYS A 58 -15.49 -7.23 19.59
N GLY A 59 -16.16 -6.25 18.98
CA GLY A 59 -16.12 -6.03 17.53
C GLY A 59 -14.75 -5.53 17.05
N ILE A 60 -14.12 -4.63 17.80
CA ILE A 60 -12.74 -4.19 17.52
C ILE A 60 -11.76 -5.38 17.61
N ASP A 61 -11.88 -6.21 18.65
CA ASP A 61 -11.06 -7.42 18.81
C ASP A 61 -11.27 -8.41 17.65
N ALA A 62 -12.49 -8.51 17.13
CA ALA A 62 -12.79 -9.35 15.98
C ALA A 62 -12.15 -8.86 14.67
N LEU A 63 -11.74 -7.58 14.60
CA LEU A 63 -11.03 -7.00 13.47
C LEU A 63 -9.49 -7.15 13.56
N GLU A 64 -8.94 -7.54 14.70
CA GLU A 64 -7.48 -7.61 14.89
C GLU A 64 -6.76 -8.54 13.89
N PRO A 65 -7.32 -9.68 13.46
CA PRO A 65 -6.71 -10.50 12.40
C PRO A 65 -6.60 -9.80 11.03
N TYR A 66 -7.36 -8.73 10.81
CA TYR A 66 -7.42 -7.97 9.57
C TYR A 66 -6.62 -6.66 9.64
N ARG A 67 -5.96 -6.40 10.77
CA ARG A 67 -5.27 -5.14 11.00
C ARG A 67 -3.95 -5.09 10.25
N ALA A 68 -3.72 -3.98 9.53
CA ALA A 68 -2.39 -3.65 9.04
C ALA A 68 -1.49 -3.27 10.23
N LYS A 69 -0.44 -4.07 10.45
CA LYS A 69 0.46 -3.91 11.60
C LYS A 69 1.72 -3.15 11.23
N ARG A 70 2.22 -3.38 10.02
CA ARG A 70 3.53 -2.91 9.58
C ARG A 70 3.45 -2.16 8.25
N ALA A 71 4.37 -1.22 8.06
CA ALA A 71 4.65 -0.57 6.79
C ALA A 71 6.11 -0.83 6.40
N VAL A 72 6.32 -1.33 5.19
CA VAL A 72 7.64 -1.58 4.61
C VAL A 72 7.81 -0.68 3.39
N PHE A 73 8.82 0.20 3.42
CA PHE A 73 9.12 1.11 2.32
C PHE A 73 10.31 0.58 1.51
N ILE A 74 10.13 0.43 0.20
CA ILE A 74 11.19 0.11 -0.75
C ILE A 74 11.76 1.45 -1.26
N ALA A 75 12.93 1.82 -0.73
CA ALA A 75 13.51 3.16 -0.88
C ALA A 75 15.00 3.13 -1.25
N ALA A 76 15.51 1.99 -1.72
CA ALA A 76 16.94 1.81 -1.97
C ALA A 76 17.45 2.34 -3.32
N GLY A 77 16.53 2.65 -4.25
CA GLY A 77 16.84 3.00 -5.63
C GLY A 77 17.48 4.39 -5.81
N PHE A 78 18.24 4.54 -6.89
CA PHE A 78 18.93 5.79 -7.24
C PHE A 78 17.98 6.92 -7.68
N GLY A 79 16.94 6.61 -8.47
CA GLY A 79 16.05 7.63 -9.02
C GLY A 79 16.69 8.47 -10.13
N SER A 80 17.39 7.84 -11.07
CA SER A 80 18.15 8.51 -12.15
C SER A 80 17.31 9.48 -13.01
N ARG A 81 16.02 9.20 -13.19
CA ARG A 81 15.07 10.02 -13.96
C ARG A 81 14.77 11.39 -13.34
N MET A 82 15.16 11.61 -12.08
CA MET A 82 14.99 12.86 -11.34
C MET A 82 16.29 13.67 -11.16
N VAL A 83 17.36 13.31 -11.86
CA VAL A 83 18.58 14.13 -11.96
C VAL A 83 18.21 15.51 -12.53
N PRO A 84 18.77 16.62 -11.98
CA PRO A 84 19.91 16.66 -11.05
C PRO A 84 19.55 16.52 -9.57
N ILE A 85 18.28 16.54 -9.19
CA ILE A 85 17.86 16.56 -7.77
C ILE A 85 18.36 15.32 -7.04
N THR A 86 18.27 14.16 -7.67
CA THR A 86 18.65 12.89 -7.05
C THR A 86 20.15 12.65 -6.94
N LEU A 87 21.01 13.53 -7.46
CA LEU A 87 22.47 13.38 -7.32
C LEU A 87 22.94 13.50 -5.86
N ASN A 88 22.22 14.27 -5.04
CA ASN A 88 22.57 14.54 -3.65
C ASN A 88 21.40 14.31 -2.69
N THR A 89 20.28 13.75 -3.15
CA THR A 89 19.08 13.54 -2.33
C THR A 89 18.34 12.30 -2.80
N PRO A 90 18.17 11.25 -1.97
CA PRO A 90 17.31 10.12 -2.32
C PRO A 90 15.93 10.60 -2.76
N LYS A 91 15.36 9.97 -3.81
CA LYS A 91 14.01 10.29 -4.33
C LYS A 91 12.95 10.45 -3.21
N PRO A 92 12.87 9.57 -2.20
CA PRO A 92 11.88 9.70 -1.12
C PRO A 92 12.06 10.94 -0.22
N LEU A 93 13.27 11.52 -0.18
CA LEU A 93 13.61 12.70 0.60
C LEU A 93 13.50 14.01 -0.20
N VAL A 94 13.22 13.93 -1.50
CA VAL A 94 12.88 15.10 -2.32
C VAL A 94 11.64 15.79 -1.74
N ARG A 95 11.59 17.12 -1.83
CA ARG A 95 10.48 17.91 -1.30
C ARG A 95 9.50 18.28 -2.40
N VAL A 96 8.22 18.21 -2.08
CA VAL A 96 7.12 18.68 -2.93
C VAL A 96 6.27 19.61 -2.08
N HIS A 97 6.24 20.88 -2.48
CA HIS A 97 5.68 21.99 -1.72
C HIS A 97 6.27 22.07 -0.30
N GLY A 98 7.60 21.93 -0.22
CA GLY A 98 8.36 22.01 1.03
C GLY A 98 8.30 20.77 1.93
N VAL A 99 7.49 19.74 1.62
CA VAL A 99 7.35 18.51 2.42
C VAL A 99 8.05 17.35 1.73
N ARG A 100 8.83 16.53 2.45
CA ARG A 100 9.49 15.36 1.84
C ARG A 100 8.43 14.37 1.36
N ILE A 101 8.62 13.74 0.20
CA ILE A 101 7.66 12.77 -0.37
C ILE A 101 7.29 11.71 0.68
N ILE A 102 8.29 11.10 1.31
CA ILE A 102 8.09 10.02 2.29
C ILE A 102 7.37 10.46 3.57
N ASP A 103 7.47 11.74 3.98
CA ASP A 103 6.81 12.23 5.20
C ASP A 103 5.29 12.05 5.13
N ARG A 104 4.71 12.26 3.94
CA ARG A 104 3.27 12.17 3.72
C ARG A 104 2.77 10.74 3.89
N LEU A 105 3.52 9.77 3.36
CA LEU A 105 3.20 8.35 3.50
C LEU A 105 3.39 7.87 4.95
N LEU A 106 4.45 8.31 5.63
CA LEU A 106 4.71 8.01 7.04
C LEU A 106 3.59 8.57 7.94
N ASP A 107 3.20 9.83 7.73
CA ASP A 107 2.11 10.46 8.47
C ASP A 107 0.77 9.73 8.21
N ALA A 108 0.50 9.29 6.98
CA ALA A 108 -0.69 8.50 6.65
C ALA A 108 -0.70 7.12 7.35
N CYS A 109 0.44 6.43 7.40
CA CYS A 109 0.58 5.17 8.15
C CYS A 109 0.28 5.36 9.64
N LEU A 110 0.87 6.41 10.25
CA LEU A 110 0.66 6.70 11.66
C LEU A 110 -0.80 7.08 11.95
N ALA A 111 -1.43 7.86 11.07
CA ALA A 111 -2.86 8.20 11.17
C ALA A 111 -3.77 6.95 11.09
N ALA A 112 -3.39 5.96 10.28
CA ALA A 112 -4.07 4.66 10.22
C ALA A 112 -3.75 3.74 11.42
N GLY A 113 -2.88 4.15 12.34
CA GLY A 113 -2.47 3.37 13.51
C GLY A 113 -1.44 2.28 13.21
N ILE A 114 -0.64 2.45 12.14
CA ILE A 114 0.43 1.56 11.70
C ILE A 114 1.76 2.12 12.20
N GLY A 115 2.15 1.71 13.41
CA GLY A 115 3.33 2.25 14.09
C GLY A 115 4.63 1.48 13.85
N GLU A 116 4.55 0.30 13.25
CA GLU A 116 5.72 -0.51 12.96
C GLU A 116 6.23 -0.22 11.53
N ILE A 117 7.34 0.49 11.42
CA ILE A 117 7.80 1.06 10.15
C ILE A 117 9.22 0.59 9.83
N TYR A 118 9.40 0.04 8.64
CA TYR A 118 10.69 -0.37 8.09
C TYR A 118 10.96 0.35 6.78
N ILE A 119 12.19 0.82 6.59
CA ILE A 119 12.63 1.43 5.34
C ILE A 119 13.83 0.67 4.82
N VAL A 120 13.69 0.04 3.66
CA VAL A 120 14.78 -0.59 2.93
C VAL A 120 15.51 0.49 2.14
N ARG A 121 16.75 0.79 2.50
CA ARG A 121 17.57 1.85 1.92
C ARG A 121 18.83 1.29 1.25
N GLY A 122 19.45 2.11 0.40
CA GLY A 122 20.60 1.74 -0.41
C GLY A 122 21.35 2.99 -0.84
N TYR A 123 20.98 3.56 -1.99
CA TYR A 123 21.55 4.82 -2.46
C TYR A 123 21.40 5.95 -1.43
N LEU A 124 22.52 6.57 -1.03
CA LEU A 124 22.58 7.66 -0.04
C LEU A 124 21.84 7.31 1.28
N ALA A 125 21.98 6.06 1.74
CA ALA A 125 21.28 5.50 2.89
C ALA A 125 21.38 6.36 4.16
N GLU A 126 22.54 6.94 4.44
CA GLU A 126 22.79 7.80 5.60
C GLU A 126 21.89 9.04 5.62
N GLN A 127 21.44 9.53 4.46
CA GLN A 127 20.54 10.67 4.43
C GLN A 127 19.18 10.38 5.05
N PHE A 128 18.74 9.11 5.11
CA PHE A 128 17.48 8.73 5.76
C PHE A 128 17.52 8.89 7.28
N ASP A 129 18.69 8.99 7.92
CA ASP A 129 18.81 9.14 9.38
C ASP A 129 18.09 10.41 9.88
N GLN A 130 17.96 11.43 9.04
CA GLN A 130 17.20 12.64 9.33
C GLN A 130 15.69 12.38 9.56
N LEU A 131 15.16 11.23 9.14
CA LEU A 131 13.77 10.85 9.42
C LEU A 131 13.57 10.55 10.91
N LEU A 132 14.60 10.05 11.60
CA LEU A 132 14.51 9.64 13.01
C LEU A 132 14.18 10.80 13.95
N TYR A 133 14.46 12.06 13.57
CA TYR A 133 14.07 13.24 14.35
C TYR A 133 12.55 13.36 14.52
N LYS A 134 11.77 13.04 13.47
CA LYS A 134 10.29 13.07 13.51
C LYS A 134 9.71 11.68 13.76
N TYR A 135 10.40 10.64 13.30
CA TYR A 135 9.91 9.26 13.28
C TYR A 135 10.92 8.30 13.95
N PRO A 136 11.11 8.39 15.28
CA PRO A 136 12.13 7.61 16.00
C PRO A 136 11.84 6.10 16.03
N MET A 137 10.64 5.67 15.64
CA MET A 137 10.23 4.26 15.58
C MET A 137 10.72 3.54 14.32
N ILE A 138 11.19 4.28 13.29
CA ILE A 138 11.64 3.70 12.02
C ILE A 138 12.82 2.76 12.26
N ARG A 139 12.79 1.62 11.57
CA ARG A 139 13.90 0.67 11.48
C ARG A 139 14.43 0.64 10.06
N PHE A 140 15.72 0.91 9.90
CA PHE A 140 16.36 0.83 8.59
C PHE A 140 16.82 -0.60 8.28
N LEU A 141 16.68 -0.98 7.02
CA LEU A 141 17.19 -2.22 6.45
C LEU A 141 18.11 -1.85 5.29
N GLU A 142 19.33 -2.38 5.27
CA GLU A 142 20.30 -2.06 4.22
C GLU A 142 20.17 -3.06 3.06
N ASN A 143 19.99 -2.55 1.84
CA ASN A 143 20.09 -3.33 0.62
C ASN A 143 21.44 -3.06 -0.08
N PRO A 144 22.46 -3.91 0.12
CA PRO A 144 23.75 -3.73 -0.55
C PRO A 144 23.70 -4.00 -2.05
N ALA A 145 22.66 -4.68 -2.56
CA ALA A 145 22.51 -5.05 -3.97
C ALA A 145 21.70 -4.03 -4.78
N TYR A 146 21.40 -2.85 -4.23
CA TYR A 146 20.52 -1.85 -4.85
C TYR A 146 20.96 -1.37 -6.24
N ASN A 147 22.26 -1.47 -6.56
CA ASN A 147 22.87 -1.08 -7.82
C ASN A 147 23.15 -2.27 -8.77
N GLU A 148 22.98 -3.51 -8.29
CA GLU A 148 23.24 -4.75 -9.05
C GLU A 148 21.95 -5.50 -9.42
N ALA A 149 20.85 -5.20 -8.73
CA ALA A 149 19.56 -5.84 -8.90
C ALA A 149 18.44 -4.80 -8.85
N ASN A 150 17.31 -5.14 -9.46
CA ASN A 150 16.09 -4.36 -9.43
C ASN A 150 15.43 -4.45 -8.03
N ASN A 151 14.25 -3.84 -7.85
CA ASN A 151 13.62 -3.65 -6.54
C ASN A 151 13.27 -4.98 -5.80
N ILE A 152 13.27 -6.13 -6.49
CA ILE A 152 13.20 -7.46 -5.85
C ILE A 152 14.32 -7.70 -4.84
N SER A 153 15.49 -7.09 -5.01
CA SER A 153 16.56 -7.14 -4.00
C SER A 153 16.16 -6.48 -2.69
N SER A 154 15.41 -5.39 -2.74
CA SER A 154 14.87 -4.72 -1.55
C SER A 154 13.81 -5.59 -0.86
N ALA A 155 12.94 -6.21 -1.66
CA ALA A 155 11.96 -7.16 -1.14
C ALA A 155 12.63 -8.40 -0.53
N MET A 156 13.75 -8.87 -1.10
CA MET A 156 14.56 -9.94 -0.51
C MET A 156 15.05 -9.60 0.91
N ILE A 157 15.47 -8.36 1.15
CA ILE A 157 15.87 -7.91 2.50
C ILE A 157 14.67 -7.91 3.45
N ALA A 158 13.51 -7.45 2.99
CA ALA A 158 12.31 -7.31 3.82
C ALA A 158 11.40 -8.56 3.86
N ARG A 159 11.74 -9.65 3.17
CA ARG A 159 10.84 -10.77 2.87
C ARG A 159 10.16 -11.44 4.08
N TYR A 160 10.77 -11.36 5.26
CA TYR A 160 10.22 -11.90 6.51
C TYR A 160 9.30 -10.92 7.27
N LEU A 161 9.08 -9.72 6.72
CA LEU A 161 8.31 -8.64 7.36
C LEU A 161 6.97 -8.39 6.66
N LEU A 162 6.63 -9.16 5.63
CA LEU A 162 5.51 -8.87 4.73
C LEU A 162 4.14 -9.37 5.24
N SER A 163 4.08 -10.13 6.34
CA SER A 163 2.80 -10.55 6.94
C SER A 163 2.10 -9.40 7.66
N ASN A 164 0.82 -9.18 7.33
CA ASN A 164 -0.01 -8.07 7.83
C ASN A 164 0.64 -6.71 7.60
N ALA A 165 1.24 -6.53 6.42
CA ALA A 165 2.07 -5.39 6.12
C ALA A 165 1.63 -4.68 4.84
N TYR A 166 1.70 -3.36 4.88
CA TYR A 166 1.79 -2.56 3.68
C TYR A 166 3.21 -2.63 3.09
N VAL A 167 3.30 -2.62 1.77
CA VAL A 167 4.54 -2.37 1.02
C VAL A 167 4.34 -1.12 0.16
N PHE A 168 5.25 -0.16 0.30
CA PHE A 168 5.24 1.11 -0.41
C PHE A 168 6.46 1.24 -1.31
N GLU A 169 6.24 1.64 -2.55
CA GLU A 169 7.23 2.36 -3.34
C GLU A 169 7.30 3.80 -2.81
N ALA A 170 8.50 4.26 -2.50
CA ALA A 170 8.71 5.45 -1.67
C ALA A 170 8.76 6.77 -2.46
N ASP A 171 8.22 6.78 -3.67
CA ASP A 171 8.19 7.89 -4.64
C ASP A 171 6.79 8.42 -4.95
N LEU A 172 5.82 8.06 -4.12
CA LEU A 172 4.44 8.47 -4.26
C LEU A 172 4.12 9.68 -3.38
N VAL A 173 3.55 10.71 -3.99
CA VAL A 173 3.02 11.89 -3.28
C VAL A 173 1.54 11.66 -3.00
N ILE A 174 1.25 11.26 -1.77
CA ILE A 174 -0.12 11.09 -1.28
C ILE A 174 -0.73 12.45 -0.92
N SER A 175 -1.89 12.73 -1.50
CA SER A 175 -2.74 13.90 -1.25
C SER A 175 -3.89 13.57 -0.30
N ASN A 176 -4.47 12.37 -0.43
CA ASN A 176 -5.52 11.87 0.46
C ASN A 176 -4.98 10.75 1.37
N PRO A 177 -4.63 11.03 2.64
CA PRO A 177 -4.10 10.02 3.55
C PRO A 177 -5.11 8.92 3.90
N ALA A 178 -6.41 9.13 3.67
CA ALA A 178 -7.46 8.17 4.02
C ALA A 178 -7.46 6.90 3.14
N ILE A 179 -6.71 6.89 2.03
CA ILE A 179 -6.51 5.67 1.23
C ILE A 179 -5.61 4.64 1.96
N ILE A 180 -4.86 5.07 2.97
CA ILE A 180 -4.14 4.15 3.87
C ILE A 180 -5.10 3.78 5.01
N THR A 181 -5.48 2.50 5.06
CA THR A 181 -6.56 2.04 5.94
C THR A 181 -6.03 1.10 7.02
N LYS A 182 -6.68 1.13 8.18
CA LYS A 182 -6.27 0.30 9.33
C LYS A 182 -6.55 -1.19 9.14
N TYR A 183 -7.59 -1.54 8.40
CA TYR A 183 -8.08 -2.92 8.28
C TYR A 183 -8.25 -3.32 6.81
N HIS A 184 -7.88 -4.56 6.50
CA HIS A 184 -7.93 -5.15 5.16
C HIS A 184 -8.50 -6.56 5.22
N TYR A 185 -9.47 -6.85 4.36
CA TYR A 185 -10.09 -8.18 4.34
C TYR A 185 -9.17 -9.25 3.75
N THR A 186 -8.42 -8.88 2.71
CA THR A 186 -7.48 -9.74 1.97
C THR A 186 -6.27 -8.92 1.54
N SER A 187 -5.32 -9.55 0.85
CA SER A 187 -4.22 -8.84 0.21
C SER A 187 -4.73 -8.07 -1.01
N ASP A 188 -4.27 -6.83 -1.17
CA ASP A 188 -4.72 -5.94 -2.24
C ASP A 188 -3.62 -5.04 -2.75
N PHE A 189 -3.84 -4.48 -3.94
CA PHE A 189 -3.00 -3.47 -4.57
C PHE A 189 -3.84 -2.24 -4.88
N LEU A 190 -3.29 -1.04 -4.65
CA LEU A 190 -3.93 0.18 -5.12
C LEU A 190 -3.86 0.27 -6.64
N GLY A 191 -4.95 0.74 -7.25
CA GLY A 191 -4.93 1.13 -8.65
C GLY A 191 -6.00 2.15 -9.00
N ILE A 192 -5.73 2.89 -10.08
CA ILE A 192 -6.59 3.94 -10.61
C ILE A 192 -7.25 3.44 -11.89
N ARG A 193 -8.58 3.50 -11.97
CA ARG A 193 -9.29 3.10 -13.19
C ARG A 193 -8.97 4.07 -14.33
N LYS A 194 -8.48 3.57 -15.46
CA LYS A 194 -8.10 4.37 -16.64
C LYS A 194 -8.70 3.83 -17.93
N ASP A 195 -9.23 4.73 -18.75
CA ASP A 195 -9.59 4.43 -20.14
C ASP A 195 -8.34 4.05 -20.95
N ARG A 196 -7.22 4.71 -20.68
CA ARG A 196 -5.90 4.40 -21.22
C ARG A 196 -4.79 4.84 -20.28
N THR A 197 -3.74 4.04 -20.18
CA THR A 197 -2.43 4.45 -19.62
C THR A 197 -1.31 3.87 -20.49
N ASP A 198 -0.16 4.54 -20.47
CA ASP A 198 1.08 4.03 -21.07
C ASP A 198 2.02 3.45 -19.99
N ASP A 199 1.59 3.46 -18.72
CA ASP A 199 2.32 2.96 -17.54
C ASP A 199 1.96 1.50 -17.19
N TRP A 200 2.57 0.97 -16.13
CA TRP A 200 2.17 -0.31 -15.54
C TRP A 200 0.69 -0.31 -15.15
N CYS A 201 0.01 -1.39 -15.53
CA CYS A 201 -1.40 -1.55 -15.31
C CYS A 201 -1.79 -3.01 -15.10
N PHE A 202 -2.91 -3.19 -14.40
CA PHE A 202 -3.52 -4.47 -14.13
C PHE A 202 -4.74 -4.71 -15.01
N LEU A 203 -4.90 -5.96 -15.43
CA LEU A 203 -6.21 -6.51 -15.79
C LEU A 203 -6.84 -7.15 -14.56
N VAL A 204 -8.12 -6.87 -14.36
CA VAL A 204 -8.88 -7.30 -13.19
C VAL A 204 -10.12 -8.06 -13.65
N LYS A 205 -10.37 -9.21 -13.02
CA LYS A 205 -11.60 -9.99 -13.19
C LYS A 205 -12.22 -10.26 -11.82
N ASP A 206 -13.50 -9.90 -11.67
CA ASP A 206 -14.26 -10.10 -10.43
C ASP A 206 -13.55 -9.52 -9.18
N GLY A 207 -12.85 -8.39 -9.36
CA GLY A 207 -12.08 -7.72 -8.30
C GLY A 207 -10.67 -8.26 -8.07
N ILE A 208 -10.28 -9.35 -8.73
CA ILE A 208 -8.96 -9.98 -8.60
C ILE A 208 -8.05 -9.58 -9.75
N ILE A 209 -6.81 -9.20 -9.44
CA ILE A 209 -5.77 -8.93 -10.43
C ILE A 209 -5.36 -10.24 -11.12
N THR A 210 -5.43 -10.27 -12.45
CA THR A 210 -5.14 -11.46 -13.25
C THR A 210 -3.91 -11.34 -14.14
N GLU A 211 -3.49 -10.12 -14.45
CA GLU A 211 -2.35 -9.82 -15.31
C GLU A 211 -1.80 -8.43 -14.96
N GLN A 212 -0.49 -8.25 -15.10
CA GLN A 212 0.21 -6.97 -15.03
C GLN A 212 0.98 -6.77 -16.32
N ARG A 213 0.92 -5.56 -16.89
CA ARG A 213 1.60 -5.22 -18.15
C ARG A 213 1.85 -3.72 -18.25
N VAL A 214 2.78 -3.34 -19.12
CA VAL A 214 3.00 -1.93 -19.49
C VAL A 214 2.03 -1.52 -20.58
N GLY A 215 1.28 -0.45 -20.31
CA GLY A 215 0.32 0.13 -21.22
C GLY A 215 -0.97 -0.69 -21.36
N GLY A 216 -2.08 0.02 -21.54
CA GLY A 216 -3.37 -0.64 -21.70
C GLY A 216 -4.51 0.33 -21.88
N THR A 217 -5.63 -0.19 -22.37
CA THR A 217 -6.93 0.48 -22.38
C THR A 217 -7.89 -0.24 -21.46
N ASP A 218 -8.84 0.49 -20.88
CA ASP A 218 -9.86 -0.04 -19.96
C ASP A 218 -9.23 -0.92 -18.86
N CYS A 219 -8.20 -0.37 -18.21
CA CYS A 219 -7.34 -1.09 -17.25
C CYS A 219 -7.27 -0.34 -15.91
N TRP A 220 -6.54 -0.91 -14.95
CA TRP A 220 -6.25 -0.26 -13.67
C TRP A 220 -4.78 0.12 -13.68
N GLN A 221 -4.46 1.42 -13.75
CA GLN A 221 -3.09 1.87 -13.58
C GLN A 221 -2.59 1.47 -12.19
N GLU A 222 -1.42 0.86 -12.14
CA GLU A 222 -0.79 0.44 -10.90
C GLU A 222 -0.37 1.66 -10.08
N VAL A 223 -0.58 1.58 -8.77
CA VAL A 223 -0.03 2.52 -7.79
C VAL A 223 0.80 1.69 -6.85
N GLY A 224 2.07 2.02 -6.65
CA GLY A 224 3.07 1.28 -5.85
C GLY A 224 2.78 1.17 -4.34
N ILE A 225 1.55 0.84 -3.95
CA ILE A 225 1.11 0.59 -2.58
C ILE A 225 0.27 -0.69 -2.59
N SER A 226 0.72 -1.68 -1.84
CA SER A 226 0.01 -2.95 -1.65
C SER A 226 -0.08 -3.32 -0.18
N TYR A 227 -1.06 -4.14 0.16
CA TYR A 227 -1.21 -4.76 1.46
C TYR A 227 -1.18 -6.28 1.33
N TRP A 228 -0.51 -6.94 2.28
CA TRP A 228 -0.37 -8.39 2.34
C TRP A 228 -0.85 -8.91 3.69
N ASN A 229 -1.87 -9.77 3.66
CA ASN A 229 -2.37 -10.44 4.86
C ASN A 229 -1.31 -11.40 5.45
N GLU A 230 -1.59 -11.97 6.61
CA GLU A 230 -0.68 -12.89 7.30
C GLU A 230 -0.19 -14.05 6.41
N ALA A 231 -1.11 -14.72 5.73
CA ALA A 231 -0.83 -15.92 4.93
C ALA A 231 -0.04 -15.60 3.66
N ASP A 232 -0.45 -14.57 2.91
CA ASP A 232 0.22 -14.17 1.68
C ASP A 232 1.60 -13.57 1.97
N GLY A 233 1.72 -12.71 2.99
CA GLY A 233 3.02 -12.18 3.40
C GLY A 233 3.98 -13.27 3.86
N HIS A 234 3.48 -14.33 4.50
CA HIS A 234 4.30 -15.48 4.87
C HIS A 234 4.76 -16.26 3.62
N ARG A 235 3.86 -16.51 2.65
CA ARG A 235 4.21 -17.15 1.38
C ARG A 235 5.23 -16.36 0.57
N LEU A 236 5.08 -15.03 0.51
CA LEU A 236 5.99 -14.13 -0.19
C LEU A 236 7.43 -14.27 0.29
N SER A 237 7.64 -14.59 1.58
CA SER A 237 8.99 -14.80 2.11
C SER A 237 9.79 -15.86 1.33
N GLN A 238 9.14 -16.93 0.89
CA GLN A 238 9.75 -18.00 0.11
C GLN A 238 9.65 -17.71 -1.39
N ASP A 239 8.50 -17.25 -1.87
CA ASP A 239 8.28 -17.03 -3.30
C ASP A 239 9.20 -15.95 -3.88
N ILE A 240 9.49 -14.88 -3.12
CA ILE A 240 10.45 -13.86 -3.53
C ILE A 240 11.86 -14.48 -3.62
N ALA A 241 12.25 -15.32 -2.66
CA ALA A 241 13.56 -15.97 -2.65
C ALA A 241 13.73 -16.94 -3.84
N ASP A 242 12.69 -17.72 -4.13
CA ASP A 242 12.66 -18.62 -5.27
C ASP A 242 12.85 -17.85 -6.59
N VAL A 243 12.04 -16.81 -6.80
CA VAL A 243 12.07 -16.01 -8.03
C VAL A 243 13.41 -15.29 -8.17
N TYR A 244 13.92 -14.71 -7.09
CA TYR A 244 15.22 -14.03 -7.08
C TYR A 244 16.38 -14.96 -7.48
N ALA A 245 16.32 -16.24 -7.10
CA ALA A 245 17.36 -17.23 -7.40
C ALA A 245 17.31 -17.76 -8.85
N THR A 246 16.24 -17.50 -9.60
CA THR A 246 16.12 -17.95 -10.99
C THR A 246 17.05 -17.17 -11.93
N PRO A 247 17.43 -17.72 -13.10
CA PRO A 247 18.09 -16.95 -14.14
C PRO A 247 17.24 -15.73 -14.55
N GLY A 248 17.85 -14.54 -14.56
CA GLY A 248 17.13 -13.28 -14.79
C GLY A 248 16.24 -12.85 -13.61
N GLY A 249 16.40 -13.46 -12.44
CA GLY A 249 15.60 -13.17 -11.24
C GLY A 249 15.90 -11.82 -10.61
N LYS A 250 17.16 -11.37 -10.71
CA LYS A 250 17.64 -10.12 -10.10
C LYS A 250 17.12 -8.87 -10.81
N GLU A 251 16.73 -9.00 -12.07
CA GLU A 251 16.26 -7.93 -12.94
C GLU A 251 14.74 -7.67 -12.80
N ARG A 252 14.04 -8.51 -12.05
CA ARG A 252 12.58 -8.47 -11.90
C ARG A 252 12.12 -7.45 -10.89
N TYR A 253 10.89 -6.99 -11.04
CA TYR A 253 10.21 -6.24 -9.98
C TYR A 253 9.63 -7.20 -8.94
N TRP A 254 9.56 -6.78 -7.69
CA TRP A 254 9.12 -7.67 -6.60
C TRP A 254 7.61 -7.95 -6.65
N ASP A 255 6.80 -6.97 -7.04
CA ASP A 255 5.34 -7.04 -7.22
C ASP A 255 4.96 -8.07 -8.32
N GLN A 256 5.84 -8.29 -9.30
CA GLN A 256 5.68 -9.34 -10.29
C GLN A 256 5.76 -10.75 -9.69
N VAL A 257 6.34 -10.95 -8.50
CA VAL A 257 6.42 -12.27 -7.85
C VAL A 257 5.01 -12.84 -7.65
N PRO A 258 4.12 -12.19 -6.88
CA PRO A 258 2.76 -12.68 -6.67
C PRO A 258 1.84 -12.51 -7.88
N ILE A 259 2.08 -11.54 -8.77
CA ILE A 259 1.15 -11.24 -9.89
C ILE A 259 1.48 -12.01 -11.17
N CYS A 260 2.76 -12.23 -11.46
CA CYS A 260 3.21 -12.80 -12.73
C CYS A 260 3.84 -14.19 -12.58
N TYR A 261 4.73 -14.37 -11.59
CA TYR A 261 5.59 -15.57 -11.52
C TYR A 261 5.07 -16.70 -10.64
N LYS A 262 4.30 -16.37 -9.59
CA LYS A 262 3.72 -17.30 -8.61
C LYS A 262 2.22 -17.09 -8.46
N LYS A 263 1.56 -16.61 -9.52
CA LYS A 263 0.16 -16.14 -9.49
C LYS A 263 -0.84 -17.18 -8.96
N GLU A 264 -0.56 -18.45 -9.14
CA GLU A 264 -1.35 -19.57 -8.64
C GLU A 264 -1.38 -19.67 -7.10
N HIS A 265 -0.45 -19.00 -6.41
CA HIS A 265 -0.40 -18.96 -4.94
C HIS A 265 -1.26 -17.83 -4.35
N TYR A 266 -1.72 -16.87 -5.16
CA TYR A 266 -2.31 -15.62 -4.69
C TYR A 266 -3.65 -15.30 -5.35
N ALA A 267 -4.49 -14.57 -4.61
CA ALA A 267 -5.69 -13.93 -5.12
C ALA A 267 -5.69 -12.48 -4.61
N VAL A 268 -4.96 -11.62 -5.31
CA VAL A 268 -4.75 -10.22 -4.91
C VAL A 268 -5.91 -9.38 -5.45
N GLU A 269 -6.62 -8.69 -4.57
CA GLU A 269 -7.70 -7.79 -4.96
C GLU A 269 -7.15 -6.45 -5.48
N ILE A 270 -7.87 -5.83 -6.41
CA ILE A 270 -7.67 -4.41 -6.70
C ILE A 270 -8.42 -3.58 -5.65
N ARG A 271 -7.79 -2.52 -5.17
CA ARG A 271 -8.41 -1.51 -4.32
C ARG A 271 -8.33 -0.15 -5.01
N GLU A 272 -9.49 0.41 -5.29
CA GLU A 272 -9.61 1.65 -6.05
C GLU A 272 -9.07 2.86 -5.28
N CYS A 273 -8.31 3.69 -5.99
CA CYS A 273 -8.02 5.06 -5.63
C CYS A 273 -8.15 5.95 -6.88
N PHE A 274 -8.05 7.26 -6.70
CA PHE A 274 -8.26 8.24 -7.76
C PHE A 274 -7.02 9.10 -7.99
N ASP A 275 -6.95 9.75 -9.14
CA ASP A 275 -5.85 10.66 -9.51
C ASP A 275 -5.63 11.78 -8.47
N GLU A 276 -6.70 12.22 -7.81
CA GLU A 276 -6.63 13.26 -6.78
C GLU A 276 -6.06 12.74 -5.45
N ASP A 277 -6.05 11.42 -5.23
CA ASP A 277 -5.61 10.82 -3.97
C ASP A 277 -4.09 10.72 -3.90
N ILE A 278 -3.43 10.41 -5.02
CA ILE A 278 -2.02 10.07 -5.07
C ILE A 278 -1.44 10.27 -6.46
N VAL A 279 -0.21 10.77 -6.52
CA VAL A 279 0.52 10.94 -7.77
C VAL A 279 1.92 10.37 -7.64
N GLU A 280 2.37 9.64 -8.65
CA GLU A 280 3.76 9.22 -8.77
C GLU A 280 4.58 10.33 -9.43
N ILE A 281 5.77 10.60 -8.90
CA ILE A 281 6.72 11.53 -9.52
C ILE A 281 7.88 10.72 -10.03
N ASP A 282 7.96 10.53 -11.33
CA ASP A 282 8.93 9.67 -11.97
C ASP A 282 10.08 10.42 -12.59
N THR A 283 9.80 11.61 -13.11
CA THR A 283 10.78 12.43 -13.80
C THR A 283 10.96 13.81 -13.17
N PHE A 284 12.12 14.42 -13.39
CA PHE A 284 12.34 15.82 -12.99
C PHE A 284 11.32 16.77 -13.66
N ARG A 285 10.84 16.42 -14.85
CA ARG A 285 9.81 17.21 -15.56
C ARG A 285 8.46 17.18 -14.82
N GLU A 286 8.03 16.03 -14.34
CA GLU A 286 6.81 15.92 -13.52
C GLU A 286 6.95 16.67 -12.21
N LEU A 287 8.12 16.58 -11.54
CA LEU A 287 8.39 17.37 -10.34
C LEU A 287 8.20 18.87 -10.60
N LYS A 288 8.75 19.40 -11.71
CA LYS A 288 8.57 20.81 -12.12
C LYS A 288 7.14 21.17 -12.51
N ALA A 289 6.37 20.19 -12.99
CA ALA A 289 4.95 20.39 -13.29
C ALA A 289 4.14 20.56 -12.01
N ILE A 290 4.46 19.79 -10.98
CA ILE A 290 3.78 19.79 -9.67
C ILE A 290 4.26 20.97 -8.82
N ASP A 291 5.57 21.17 -8.68
CA ASP A 291 6.16 22.21 -7.84
C ASP A 291 7.04 23.17 -8.65
N LYS A 292 6.50 24.39 -8.81
CA LYS A 292 7.14 25.48 -9.57
C LYS A 292 8.40 26.05 -8.93
N THR A 293 8.72 25.70 -7.69
CA THR A 293 10.02 26.09 -7.09
C THR A 293 11.22 25.43 -7.78
N TYR A 294 10.99 24.37 -8.58
CA TYR A 294 12.00 23.71 -9.41
C TYR A 294 12.11 24.30 -10.83
N ASP A 295 11.29 25.29 -11.20
CA ASP A 295 11.44 26.12 -12.41
C ASP A 295 12.53 27.19 -12.19
N ILE A 296 13.78 26.73 -11.99
CA ILE A 296 15.01 27.55 -11.96
C ILE A 296 15.61 27.62 -13.37
#